data_AF-A0A8H6YRM8-F1
#
_entry.id   AF-A0A8H6YRM8-F1
#
_cell.length_a   1.000
_cell.length_b   1.000
_cell.length_c   1.000
_cell.angle_alpha   90.00
_cell.angle_beta   90.00
_cell.angle_gamma   90.00
#
_symmetry.space_group_name_H-M   'P 1'
#
loop_
_entity.id
_entity.type
_entity.pdbx_description
1 polymer ?
#
loop_
_entity_poly.entity_id
_entity_poly.type
_entity_poly.pdbx_seq_one_letter_code
_entity_poly.pdbx_strand_id
1 'polypeptide(L)'
;MPRSKSGSVSPPLKSSEPISMASLFTPRAFPPPSLSGVPVNYILDQLHNLASQYWDKPDTADCTLVIPVPHLRRNAGSTASDMPAFSMSSEPGLGRRVTEPALNSVPRISLKLHVDYLSAHSTFLRGLFSGASSLDLISSAALSEAPSRPSPSGQFSVPENRLPRLMPCSPDHPILFLPIPDPSSIHLLVHWMYFGSTSYIEDCLNNGSVEWEGLARNVEYLGLSAEIKVFLGRWYASWLHAQRGGRYTSDGESDDDEADTETVYYSDDEESDDAADTSRQLPRTLI
;
A
#
# COMPACT_ATOMS: atom_id res chain seq x y z
N MET A 1 -74.26 12.19 -35.39
CA MET A 1 -73.25 11.11 -35.40
C MET A 1 -71.87 11.74 -35.58
N PRO A 2 -70.90 11.42 -34.70
CA PRO A 2 -69.59 12.05 -34.65
C PRO A 2 -68.57 11.29 -35.51
N ARG A 3 -67.54 11.98 -36.01
CA ARG A 3 -66.25 11.35 -36.36
C ARG A 3 -65.12 12.35 -36.17
N SER A 4 -64.56 12.33 -34.98
CA SER A 4 -63.24 12.86 -34.65
C SER A 4 -62.18 12.00 -35.34
N LYS A 5 -61.16 12.60 -35.97
CA LYS A 5 -59.89 11.93 -36.23
C LYS A 5 -58.73 12.83 -35.84
N SER A 6 -57.98 12.27 -34.90
CA SER A 6 -56.82 12.74 -34.16
C SER A 6 -55.63 13.11 -35.04
N GLY A 7 -55.01 14.25 -34.74
CA GLY A 7 -53.65 14.57 -35.15
C GLY A 7 -52.66 13.64 -34.45
N SER A 8 -51.77 13.04 -35.23
CA SER A 8 -50.60 12.29 -34.76
C SER A 8 -49.45 13.27 -34.58
N VAL A 9 -49.07 13.52 -33.33
CA VAL A 9 -47.83 14.23 -32.99
C VAL A 9 -46.80 13.17 -32.62
N SER A 10 -45.78 13.02 -33.46
CA SER A 10 -44.62 12.18 -33.18
C SER A 10 -43.78 12.78 -32.05
N PRO A 11 -43.32 11.99 -31.07
CA PRO A 11 -42.40 12.50 -30.05
C PRO A 11 -41.00 12.68 -30.63
N PRO A 12 -40.21 13.67 -30.16
CA PRO A 12 -38.84 13.84 -30.57
C PRO A 12 -37.97 12.69 -30.04
N LEU A 13 -37.16 12.13 -30.93
CA LEU A 13 -36.09 11.17 -30.62
C LEU A 13 -35.17 11.79 -29.55
N LYS A 14 -35.18 11.20 -28.36
CA LYS A 14 -34.21 11.51 -27.31
C LYS A 14 -32.81 11.20 -27.83
N SER A 15 -31.98 12.22 -27.85
CA SER A 15 -30.54 12.13 -28.02
C SER A 15 -29.97 11.06 -27.09
N SER A 16 -29.31 10.07 -27.68
CA SER A 16 -28.46 9.13 -26.97
C SER A 16 -27.30 9.89 -26.34
N GLU A 17 -27.34 10.07 -25.02
CA GLU A 17 -26.16 10.47 -24.27
C GLU A 17 -25.04 9.44 -24.51
N PRO A 18 -23.79 9.86 -24.72
CA PRO A 18 -22.68 8.93 -24.68
C PRO A 18 -22.61 8.37 -23.26
N ILE A 19 -22.89 7.08 -23.11
CA ILE A 19 -22.63 6.34 -21.88
C ILE A 19 -21.12 6.47 -21.62
N SER A 20 -20.75 7.37 -20.71
CA SER A 20 -19.39 7.47 -20.19
C SER A 20 -19.11 6.16 -19.44
N MET A 21 -18.53 5.19 -20.13
CA MET A 21 -18.12 3.88 -19.60
C MET A 21 -16.91 3.96 -18.65
N ALA A 22 -16.68 5.10 -18.00
CA ALA A 22 -15.88 5.14 -16.80
C ALA A 22 -16.78 4.69 -15.67
N SER A 23 -16.88 3.38 -15.47
CA SER A 23 -17.38 2.81 -14.22
C SER A 23 -16.48 3.36 -13.10
N LEU A 24 -16.93 4.46 -12.51
CA LEU A 24 -16.23 5.17 -11.46
C LEU A 24 -16.43 4.35 -10.19
N PHE A 25 -15.38 3.62 -9.83
CA PHE A 25 -15.21 3.09 -8.48
C PHE A 25 -15.61 4.16 -7.45
N THR A 26 -16.44 3.78 -6.47
CA THR A 26 -16.84 4.68 -5.40
C THR A 26 -15.72 4.74 -4.37
N PRO A 27 -15.04 5.88 -4.18
CA PRO A 27 -13.94 5.99 -3.23
C PRO A 27 -14.40 5.63 -1.81
N ARG A 28 -13.60 4.83 -1.11
CA ARG A 28 -13.85 4.41 0.28
C ARG A 28 -12.77 4.99 1.18
N ALA A 29 -13.17 5.90 2.05
CA ALA A 29 -12.30 6.41 3.11
C ALA A 29 -12.08 5.35 4.19
N PHE A 30 -10.90 5.36 4.79
CA PHE A 30 -10.58 4.53 5.95
C PHE A 30 -10.12 5.41 7.13
N PRO A 31 -10.66 5.22 8.35
CA PRO A 31 -11.78 4.32 8.65
C PRO A 31 -13.09 4.81 8.02
N PRO A 32 -14.06 3.92 7.76
CA PRO A 32 -15.39 4.32 7.31
C PRO A 32 -16.01 5.36 8.27
N PRO A 33 -16.85 6.30 7.78
CA PRO A 33 -17.45 7.34 8.63
C PRO A 33 -18.22 6.79 9.84
N SER A 34 -18.79 5.60 9.73
CA SER A 34 -19.46 4.89 10.83
C SER A 34 -18.54 4.52 12.00
N LEU A 35 -17.23 4.47 11.76
CA LEU A 35 -16.18 4.21 12.76
C LEU A 35 -15.39 5.48 13.10
N SER A 36 -15.89 6.67 12.73
CA SER A 36 -15.22 7.92 13.08
C SER A 36 -15.10 8.06 14.60
N GLY A 37 -13.91 8.37 15.11
CA GLY A 37 -13.64 8.49 16.55
C GLY A 37 -13.30 7.17 17.24
N VAL A 38 -13.38 6.03 16.56
CA VAL A 38 -12.88 4.75 17.08
C VAL A 38 -11.35 4.70 16.92
N PRO A 39 -10.58 4.35 17.96
CA PRO A 39 -9.14 4.21 17.84
C PRO A 39 -8.74 3.19 16.76
N VAL A 40 -7.77 3.55 15.91
CA VAL A 40 -7.36 2.69 14.78
C VAL A 40 -6.89 1.31 15.25
N ASN A 41 -6.17 1.24 16.38
CA ASN A 41 -5.70 -0.02 16.95
C ASN A 41 -6.87 -0.96 17.31
N TYR A 42 -7.98 -0.41 17.81
CA TYR A 42 -9.18 -1.20 18.09
C TYR A 42 -9.79 -1.76 16.81
N ILE A 43 -9.80 -0.97 15.73
CA ILE A 43 -10.27 -1.43 14.41
C ILE A 43 -9.38 -2.58 13.90
N LEU A 44 -8.06 -2.44 14.01
CA LEU A 44 -7.09 -3.48 13.64
C LEU A 44 -7.32 -4.77 14.43
N ASP A 45 -7.50 -4.68 15.75
CA ASP A 45 -7.79 -5.85 16.59
C ASP A 45 -9.08 -6.54 16.16
N GLN A 46 -10.13 -5.78 15.85
CA GLN A 46 -11.39 -6.36 15.34
C GLN A 46 -11.21 -7.01 13.96
N LEU A 47 -10.43 -6.40 13.06
CA LEU A 47 -10.10 -7.01 11.77
C LEU A 47 -9.36 -8.33 11.96
N HIS A 48 -8.31 -8.37 12.79
CA HIS A 48 -7.58 -9.60 13.06
C HIS A 48 -8.46 -10.71 13.66
N ASN A 49 -9.41 -10.36 14.55
CA ASN A 49 -10.36 -11.32 15.11
C ASN A 49 -11.31 -11.92 14.05
N LEU A 50 -11.63 -11.16 13.01
CA LEU A 50 -12.47 -11.58 11.90
C LEU A 50 -11.70 -12.31 10.79
N ALA A 51 -10.37 -12.28 10.82
CA ALA A 51 -9.51 -12.78 9.74
C ALA A 51 -9.85 -14.21 9.29
N SER A 52 -10.04 -15.13 10.23
CA SER A 52 -10.42 -16.53 9.94
C SER A 52 -11.75 -16.68 9.20
N GLN A 53 -12.64 -15.68 9.31
CA GLN A 53 -13.93 -15.68 8.63
C GLN A 53 -13.83 -15.20 7.19
N TYR A 54 -12.77 -14.47 6.82
CA TYR A 54 -12.61 -13.82 5.52
C TYR A 54 -11.39 -14.33 4.73
N TRP A 55 -10.39 -14.90 5.42
CA TRP A 55 -9.23 -15.51 4.80
C TRP A 55 -9.62 -16.70 3.94
N ASP A 56 -9.00 -16.81 2.76
CA ASP A 56 -9.26 -17.85 1.76
C ASP A 56 -10.74 -17.96 1.32
N LYS A 57 -11.50 -16.87 1.46
CA LYS A 57 -12.89 -16.75 0.96
C LYS A 57 -12.97 -15.73 -0.16
N PRO A 58 -12.59 -16.09 -1.39
CA PRO A 58 -12.62 -15.17 -2.53
C PRO A 58 -14.02 -14.67 -2.88
N ASP A 59 -15.08 -15.34 -2.39
CA ASP A 59 -16.47 -14.94 -2.62
C ASP A 59 -16.91 -13.76 -1.75
N THR A 60 -16.22 -13.51 -0.63
CA THR A 60 -16.49 -12.35 0.25
C THR A 60 -15.61 -11.15 -0.08
N ALA A 61 -14.57 -11.35 -0.91
CA ALA A 61 -13.62 -10.32 -1.29
C ALA A 61 -14.31 -9.18 -2.04
N ASP A 62 -14.01 -7.95 -1.66
CA ASP A 62 -14.54 -6.72 -2.25
C ASP A 62 -13.48 -5.94 -3.05
N CYS A 63 -12.31 -6.51 -3.29
CA CYS A 63 -11.34 -5.99 -4.25
C CYS A 63 -10.48 -7.08 -4.88
N THR A 64 -9.75 -6.71 -5.94
CA THR A 64 -8.75 -7.58 -6.55
C THR A 64 -7.46 -6.82 -6.84
N LEU A 65 -6.33 -7.35 -6.36
CA LEU A 65 -5.00 -6.87 -6.71
C LEU A 65 -4.45 -7.71 -7.87
N VAL A 66 -3.97 -7.03 -8.91
CA VAL A 66 -3.31 -7.64 -10.07
C VAL A 66 -1.85 -7.19 -10.10
N ILE A 67 -0.94 -8.10 -9.80
CA ILE A 67 0.48 -7.82 -9.64
C ILE A 67 1.25 -8.44 -10.82
N PRO A 68 1.96 -7.65 -11.64
CA PRO A 68 2.81 -8.18 -12.69
C PRO A 68 4.06 -8.87 -12.12
N VAL A 69 4.44 -10.02 -12.67
CA VAL A 69 5.66 -10.76 -12.31
C VAL A 69 6.63 -10.70 -13.50
N PRO A 70 7.54 -9.70 -13.56
CA PRO A 70 8.39 -9.47 -14.72
C PRO A 70 9.42 -10.58 -14.96
N HIS A 71 9.73 -11.40 -13.95
CA HIS A 71 10.80 -12.40 -14.01
C HIS A 71 10.43 -13.69 -13.26
N LEU A 72 9.46 -14.45 -13.77
CA LEU A 72 9.30 -15.84 -13.33
C LEU A 72 10.54 -16.62 -13.79
N ARG A 73 11.63 -16.55 -13.02
CA ARG A 73 12.70 -17.53 -13.12
C ARG A 73 12.08 -18.84 -12.69
N ARG A 74 11.69 -19.66 -13.67
CA ARG A 74 11.27 -21.04 -13.49
C ARG A 74 12.45 -21.79 -12.85
N ASN A 75 12.59 -21.72 -11.54
CA ASN A 75 13.39 -22.67 -10.78
C ASN A 75 12.61 -23.98 -10.79
N ALA A 76 12.98 -24.87 -11.70
CA ALA A 76 12.56 -26.26 -11.67
C ALA A 76 13.13 -26.91 -10.40
N GLY A 77 12.39 -26.85 -9.29
CA GLY A 77 12.85 -27.46 -8.04
C GLY A 77 12.02 -27.15 -6.79
N SER A 78 11.15 -26.13 -6.77
CA SER A 78 10.35 -25.83 -5.59
C SER A 78 8.99 -26.52 -5.67
N THR A 79 8.78 -27.51 -4.79
CA THR A 79 7.52 -28.20 -4.60
C THR A 79 6.50 -27.23 -4.01
N ALA A 80 5.63 -26.69 -4.87
CA ALA A 80 4.42 -25.98 -4.46
C ALA A 80 3.44 -26.99 -3.83
N SER A 81 3.55 -27.18 -2.53
CA SER A 81 2.50 -27.76 -1.69
C SER A 81 2.41 -26.87 -0.47
N ASP A 82 1.18 -26.57 -0.04
CA ASP A 82 0.80 -25.67 1.06
C ASP A 82 0.66 -24.18 0.74
N MET A 83 -0.02 -23.84 -0.35
CA MET A 83 -0.65 -22.52 -0.48
C MET A 83 -2.13 -22.64 -0.87
N PRO A 84 -3.03 -21.82 -0.27
CA PRO A 84 -4.41 -21.70 -0.71
C PRO A 84 -4.47 -21.12 -2.13
N ALA A 85 -5.61 -21.27 -2.81
CA ALA A 85 -5.75 -21.22 -4.27
C ALA A 85 -5.38 -19.88 -4.94
N PHE A 86 -4.09 -19.58 -5.09
CA PHE A 86 -3.60 -18.54 -5.99
C PHE A 86 -3.83 -18.96 -7.44
N SER A 87 -4.87 -18.40 -8.06
CA SER A 87 -5.15 -18.63 -9.48
C SER A 87 -4.10 -17.94 -10.35
N MET A 88 -3.06 -18.68 -10.73
CA MET A 88 -2.16 -18.31 -11.83
C MET A 88 -2.92 -18.53 -13.15
N SER A 89 -3.63 -17.51 -13.65
CA SER A 89 -4.30 -17.62 -14.94
C SER A 89 -3.29 -17.55 -16.08
N SER A 90 -2.94 -18.70 -16.64
CA SER A 90 -2.45 -18.82 -18.02
C SER A 90 -3.59 -19.42 -18.85
N GLU A 91 -4.46 -18.58 -19.40
CA GLU A 91 -5.47 -19.01 -20.38
C GLU A 91 -4.80 -19.38 -21.70
N PRO A 92 -4.87 -20.65 -22.17
CA PRO A 92 -4.45 -21.00 -23.52
C PRO A 92 -5.61 -20.73 -24.49
N GLY A 93 -5.59 -19.55 -25.12
CA GLY A 93 -6.61 -19.15 -26.08
C GLY A 93 -6.61 -20.02 -27.34
N LEU A 94 -7.62 -20.89 -27.48
CA LEU A 94 -8.00 -21.45 -28.78
C LEU A 94 -8.79 -20.39 -29.57
N GLY A 95 -8.15 -19.83 -30.60
CA GLY A 95 -8.83 -19.16 -31.70
C GLY A 95 -9.06 -17.66 -31.52
N ARG A 96 -8.05 -16.83 -31.82
CA ARG A 96 -8.24 -15.39 -31.97
C ARG A 96 -7.56 -14.87 -33.24
N ARG A 97 -8.32 -14.13 -34.03
CA ARG A 97 -7.93 -13.56 -35.32
C ARG A 97 -6.72 -12.64 -35.17
N VAL A 98 -5.85 -12.71 -36.16
CA VAL A 98 -4.62 -11.94 -36.37
C VAL A 98 -4.92 -10.43 -36.37
N THR A 99 -4.54 -9.71 -35.29
CA THR A 99 -4.06 -8.29 -35.24
C THR A 99 -4.12 -7.69 -33.82
N GLU A 100 -3.77 -8.44 -32.76
CA GLU A 100 -3.58 -7.84 -31.42
C GLU A 100 -2.11 -8.02 -30.98
N PRO A 101 -1.39 -6.96 -30.56
CA PRO A 101 0.00 -7.09 -30.19
C PRO A 101 0.12 -8.04 -28.98
N ALA A 102 1.03 -9.00 -29.06
CA ALA A 102 1.32 -9.99 -28.01
C ALA A 102 2.03 -9.39 -26.77
N LEU A 103 1.60 -8.21 -26.29
CA LEU A 103 2.13 -7.53 -25.10
C LEU A 103 1.49 -8.03 -23.79
N ASN A 104 0.65 -9.07 -23.85
CA ASN A 104 -0.21 -9.52 -22.76
C ASN A 104 0.24 -10.77 -21.98
N SER A 105 1.42 -11.35 -22.25
CA SER A 105 1.85 -12.60 -21.58
C SER A 105 2.82 -12.42 -20.42
N VAL A 106 2.80 -11.28 -19.71
CA VAL A 106 3.54 -11.16 -18.45
C VAL A 106 2.76 -11.93 -17.39
N PRO A 107 3.33 -12.95 -16.72
CA PRO A 107 2.66 -13.66 -15.64
C PRO A 107 2.17 -12.69 -14.57
N ARG A 108 1.01 -12.95 -13.99
CA ARG A 108 0.40 -12.07 -13.00
C ARG A 108 -0.07 -12.88 -11.80
N ILE A 109 0.08 -12.30 -10.63
CA ILE A 109 -0.55 -12.77 -9.41
C ILE A 109 -1.86 -11.99 -9.27
N SER A 110 -2.98 -12.70 -9.13
CA SER A 110 -4.29 -12.09 -8.89
C SER A 110 -4.76 -12.47 -7.49
N LEU A 111 -4.98 -11.48 -6.63
CA LEU A 111 -5.38 -11.67 -5.25
C LEU A 111 -6.77 -11.07 -5.04
N LYS A 112 -7.74 -11.88 -4.63
CA LYS A 112 -9.07 -11.41 -4.20
C LYS A 112 -9.02 -11.16 -2.69
N LEU A 113 -9.16 -9.89 -2.29
CA LEU A 113 -8.90 -9.43 -0.93
C LEU A 113 -10.00 -8.48 -0.44
N HIS A 114 -9.87 -8.04 0.81
CA HIS A 114 -10.80 -7.13 1.45
C HIS A 114 -10.17 -5.74 1.63
N VAL A 115 -10.85 -4.70 1.16
CA VAL A 115 -10.36 -3.31 1.16
C VAL A 115 -10.00 -2.83 2.56
N ASP A 116 -10.77 -3.20 3.57
CA ASP A 116 -10.56 -2.76 4.95
C ASP A 116 -9.23 -3.24 5.52
N TYR A 117 -8.85 -4.50 5.28
CA TYR A 117 -7.53 -5.01 5.69
C TYR A 117 -6.39 -4.30 4.96
N LEU A 118 -6.54 -4.07 3.65
CA LEU A 118 -5.51 -3.36 2.88
C LEU A 118 -5.37 -1.91 3.35
N SER A 119 -6.48 -1.20 3.54
CA SER A 119 -6.51 0.22 3.88
C SER A 119 -6.13 0.50 5.33
N ALA A 120 -6.37 -0.44 6.23
CA ALA A 120 -5.97 -0.32 7.64
C ALA A 120 -4.45 -0.38 7.81
N HIS A 121 -3.77 -1.19 7.00
CA HIS A 121 -2.34 -1.45 7.13
C HIS A 121 -1.47 -0.68 6.15
N SER A 122 -1.99 -0.29 4.98
CA SER A 122 -1.22 0.40 3.94
C SER A 122 -1.76 1.81 3.70
N THR A 123 -0.92 2.80 3.98
CA THR A 123 -1.23 4.21 3.68
C THR A 123 -1.35 4.46 2.17
N PHE A 124 -0.54 3.76 1.37
CA PHE A 124 -0.58 3.84 -0.09
C PHE A 124 -1.90 3.30 -0.66
N LEU A 125 -2.29 2.07 -0.27
CA LEU A 125 -3.52 1.45 -0.74
C LEU A 125 -4.75 2.22 -0.25
N ARG A 126 -4.73 2.69 1.01
CA ARG A 126 -5.78 3.57 1.54
C ARG A 126 -5.96 4.81 0.68
N GLY A 127 -4.88 5.46 0.26
CA GLY A 127 -4.93 6.61 -0.64
C GLY A 127 -5.58 6.26 -1.99
N LEU A 128 -5.17 5.15 -2.60
CA LEU A 128 -5.72 4.69 -3.88
C LEU A 128 -7.22 4.35 -3.78
N PHE A 129 -7.64 3.63 -2.74
CA PHE A 129 -9.05 3.33 -2.52
C PHE A 129 -9.87 4.57 -2.09
N SER A 130 -9.22 5.61 -1.59
CA SER A 130 -9.86 6.92 -1.35
C SER A 130 -9.91 7.81 -2.60
N GLY A 131 -9.45 7.33 -3.75
CA GLY A 131 -9.49 8.04 -5.03
C GLY A 131 -8.32 9.00 -5.26
N ALA A 132 -7.24 8.92 -4.47
CA ALA A 132 -6.04 9.70 -4.71
C ALA A 132 -5.30 9.21 -5.97
N SER A 133 -4.63 10.13 -6.65
CA SER A 133 -3.79 9.83 -7.81
C SER A 133 -2.53 9.06 -7.38
N SER A 134 -2.14 8.02 -8.13
CA SER A 134 -0.94 7.23 -7.82
C SER A 134 0.34 8.09 -7.87
N LEU A 135 0.41 9.07 -8.75
CA LEU A 135 1.56 9.98 -8.89
C LEU A 135 1.73 10.88 -7.66
N ASP A 136 0.64 11.35 -7.07
CA ASP A 136 0.69 12.22 -5.89
C ASP A 136 1.15 11.43 -4.66
N LEU A 137 0.68 10.19 -4.52
CA LEU A 137 1.07 9.30 -3.43
C LEU A 137 2.55 8.91 -3.49
N ILE A 138 3.06 8.58 -4.68
CA ILE A 138 4.48 8.24 -4.87
C ILE A 138 5.36 9.46 -4.60
N SER A 139 4.95 10.65 -5.08
CA SER A 139 5.68 11.89 -4.84
C SER A 139 5.69 12.27 -3.36
N SER A 140 4.56 12.08 -2.66
CA SER A 140 4.48 12.32 -1.21
C SER A 140 5.37 11.36 -0.42
N ALA A 141 5.44 10.08 -0.80
CA ALA A 141 6.31 9.11 -0.16
C ALA A 141 7.80 9.48 -0.34
N ALA A 142 8.19 9.90 -1.55
CA ALA A 142 9.56 10.33 -1.85
C ALA A 142 9.96 11.63 -1.11
N LEU A 143 9.00 12.50 -0.81
CA LEU A 143 9.25 13.76 -0.09
C LEU A 143 9.36 13.59 1.43
N SER A 144 8.80 12.52 2.00
CA SER A 144 8.94 12.23 3.43
C SER A 144 10.32 11.69 3.85
N GLU A 145 11.22 11.39 2.89
CA GLU A 145 12.52 10.75 3.16
C GLU A 145 13.77 11.65 3.00
N ALA A 146 13.67 12.97 2.84
CA ALA A 146 14.89 13.80 2.74
C ALA A 146 14.83 15.20 3.40
N PRO A 147 15.80 15.54 4.29
CA PRO A 147 16.19 16.91 4.51
C PRO A 147 17.11 17.38 3.35
N SER A 148 16.69 18.45 2.66
CA SER A 148 17.50 19.39 1.88
C SER A 148 18.60 18.84 0.94
N ARG A 149 18.23 18.55 -0.32
CA ARG A 149 19.10 18.87 -1.47
C ARG A 149 18.28 19.12 -2.75
N PRO A 150 18.34 20.32 -3.35
CA PRO A 150 17.69 20.56 -4.64
C PRO A 150 18.57 19.96 -5.74
N SER A 151 18.17 18.80 -6.28
CA SER A 151 18.67 18.37 -7.58
C SER A 151 17.68 18.86 -8.65
N PRO A 152 18.06 19.81 -9.52
CA PRO A 152 17.28 20.09 -10.72
C PRO A 152 17.61 18.99 -11.75
N SER A 153 16.63 18.64 -12.58
CA SER A 153 16.70 17.71 -13.72
C SER A 153 16.58 16.21 -13.42
N GLY A 154 15.43 15.66 -13.81
CA GLY A 154 15.14 14.23 -13.76
C GLY A 154 13.64 13.97 -13.63
N GLN A 155 12.83 14.46 -14.57
CA GLN A 155 11.48 13.91 -14.74
C GLN A 155 11.64 12.44 -15.14
N PHE A 156 11.65 11.55 -14.14
CA PHE A 156 11.56 10.12 -14.37
C PHE A 156 10.19 9.84 -14.97
N SER A 157 10.06 9.85 -16.29
CA SER A 157 8.86 9.35 -16.97
C SER A 157 8.84 7.84 -16.79
N VAL A 158 8.36 7.38 -15.64
CA VAL A 158 8.02 5.98 -15.43
C VAL A 158 6.97 5.64 -16.50
N PRO A 159 7.19 4.63 -17.37
CA PRO A 159 6.21 4.25 -18.36
C PRO A 159 4.86 4.00 -17.68
N GLU A 160 3.76 4.53 -18.22
CA GLU A 160 2.40 4.40 -17.64
C GLU A 160 2.02 2.94 -17.32
N ASN A 161 2.61 2.00 -18.06
CA ASN A 161 2.45 0.56 -17.85
C ASN A 161 3.02 0.03 -16.53
N ARG A 162 3.79 0.82 -15.78
CA ARG A 162 4.39 0.45 -14.48
C ARG A 162 3.85 1.23 -13.30
N LEU A 163 2.89 2.13 -13.52
CA LEU A 163 2.27 2.88 -12.43
C LEU A 163 1.08 2.09 -11.87
N PRO A 164 0.87 2.13 -10.54
CA PRO A 164 -0.34 1.65 -9.92
C PRO A 164 -1.55 2.38 -10.52
N ARG A 165 -2.57 1.61 -10.89
CA ARG A 165 -3.79 2.17 -11.49
C ARG A 165 -5.01 1.30 -11.23
N LEU A 166 -6.15 1.95 -11.07
CA LEU A 166 -7.45 1.27 -11.09
C LEU A 166 -7.76 0.82 -12.51
N MET A 167 -8.11 -0.45 -12.65
CA MET A 167 -8.59 -1.04 -13.90
C MET A 167 -10.11 -0.85 -14.01
N PRO A 168 -10.69 -0.90 -15.23
CA PRO A 168 -12.13 -0.90 -15.39
C PRO A 168 -12.78 -2.03 -14.58
N CYS A 169 -13.66 -1.69 -13.65
CA CYS A 169 -14.24 -2.61 -12.67
C CYS A 169 -15.67 -2.21 -12.29
N SER A 170 -16.40 -3.03 -11.54
CA SER A 170 -17.68 -2.63 -10.95
C SER A 170 -17.45 -1.59 -9.83
N PRO A 171 -18.46 -0.76 -9.52
CA PRO A 171 -18.33 0.25 -8.47
C PRO A 171 -18.03 -0.34 -7.08
N ASP A 172 -18.50 -1.57 -6.84
CA ASP A 172 -18.39 -2.25 -5.55
C ASP A 172 -17.15 -3.14 -5.41
N HIS A 173 -16.42 -3.39 -6.51
CA HIS A 173 -15.28 -4.31 -6.52
C HIS A 173 -14.11 -3.72 -7.33
N PRO A 174 -13.31 -2.80 -6.74
CA PRO A 174 -12.12 -2.26 -7.39
C PRO A 174 -11.12 -3.34 -7.81
N ILE A 175 -10.62 -3.23 -9.04
CA ILE A 175 -9.51 -4.03 -9.54
C ILE A 175 -8.29 -3.11 -9.64
N LEU A 176 -7.28 -3.33 -8.81
CA LEU A 176 -6.06 -2.52 -8.76
C LEU A 176 -4.91 -3.25 -9.46
N PHE A 177 -4.38 -2.65 -10.52
CA PHE A 177 -3.09 -3.03 -11.06
C PHE A 177 -1.99 -2.45 -10.17
N LEU A 178 -1.19 -3.30 -9.54
CA LEU A 178 -0.22 -2.92 -8.52
C LEU A 178 1.16 -3.55 -8.81
N PRO A 179 2.03 -2.86 -9.56
CA PRO A 179 3.43 -3.22 -9.65
C PRO A 179 4.08 -3.05 -8.28
N ILE A 180 4.75 -4.08 -7.79
CA ILE A 180 5.48 -4.04 -6.52
C ILE A 180 6.95 -4.45 -6.72
N PRO A 181 7.87 -3.97 -5.88
CA PRO A 181 9.30 -4.29 -5.97
C PRO A 181 9.62 -5.78 -6.01
N ASP A 182 8.97 -6.58 -5.16
CA ASP A 182 9.16 -8.02 -5.09
C ASP A 182 7.82 -8.76 -5.06
N PRO A 183 7.33 -9.27 -6.22
CA PRO A 183 6.09 -10.02 -6.28
C PRO A 183 6.09 -11.32 -5.47
N SER A 184 7.26 -11.89 -5.17
CA SER A 184 7.34 -13.19 -4.51
C SER A 184 6.92 -13.13 -3.05
N SER A 185 7.17 -12.01 -2.35
CA SER A 185 6.91 -11.87 -0.91
C SER A 185 5.56 -11.25 -0.54
N ILE A 186 4.75 -10.80 -1.52
CA ILE A 186 3.50 -10.07 -1.24
C ILE A 186 2.48 -10.87 -0.44
N HIS A 187 2.41 -12.18 -0.67
CA HIS A 187 1.47 -13.06 0.01
C HIS A 187 1.73 -13.09 1.53
N LEU A 188 2.98 -12.92 1.95
CA LEU A 188 3.35 -12.85 3.37
C LEU A 188 2.86 -11.56 4.02
N LEU A 189 2.98 -10.43 3.31
CA LEU A 189 2.46 -9.15 3.78
C LEU A 189 0.94 -9.17 3.86
N VAL A 190 0.27 -9.75 2.87
CA VAL A 190 -1.18 -9.94 2.90
C VAL A 190 -1.59 -10.84 4.06
N HIS A 191 -0.87 -11.93 4.32
CA HIS A 191 -1.12 -12.77 5.50
C HIS A 191 -0.96 -11.98 6.81
N TRP A 192 0.11 -11.20 6.96
CA TRP A 192 0.31 -10.34 8.12
C TRP A 192 -0.81 -9.30 8.29
N MET A 193 -1.29 -8.68 7.21
CA MET A 193 -2.42 -7.75 7.28
C MET A 193 -3.70 -8.41 7.81
N TYR A 194 -3.91 -9.69 7.52
CA TYR A 194 -5.09 -10.41 8.03
C TYR A 194 -4.91 -10.84 9.48
N PHE A 195 -3.78 -11.43 9.83
CA PHE A 195 -3.63 -12.10 11.12
C PHE A 195 -2.84 -11.31 12.17
N GLY A 196 -2.22 -10.20 11.79
CA GLY A 196 -1.33 -9.40 12.66
C GLY A 196 -0.06 -10.12 13.09
N SER A 197 0.17 -11.35 12.63
CA SER A 197 1.27 -12.19 13.09
C SER A 197 2.46 -12.17 12.14
N THR A 198 3.66 -12.02 12.69
CA THR A 198 4.93 -12.01 11.95
C THR A 198 5.61 -13.38 11.92
N SER A 199 5.10 -14.39 12.63
CA SER A 199 5.72 -15.72 12.72
C SER A 199 5.90 -16.36 11.34
N TYR A 200 4.88 -16.25 10.49
CA TYR A 200 4.95 -16.81 9.14
C TYR A 200 5.99 -16.12 8.25
N ILE A 201 6.19 -14.82 8.45
CA ILE A 201 7.24 -14.06 7.76
C ILE A 201 8.62 -14.51 8.26
N GLU A 202 8.77 -14.63 9.58
CA GLU A 202 10.00 -15.07 10.23
C GLU A 202 10.43 -16.45 9.74
N ASP A 203 9.51 -17.42 9.71
CA ASP A 203 9.78 -18.77 9.20
C ASP A 203 10.26 -18.74 7.74
N CYS A 204 9.62 -17.92 6.89
CA CYS A 204 10.00 -17.81 5.48
C CYS A 204 11.37 -17.14 5.31
N LEU A 205 11.71 -16.16 6.14
CA LEU A 205 13.02 -15.52 6.14
C LEU A 205 14.12 -16.48 6.64
N ASN A 206 13.85 -17.23 7.71
CA ASN A 206 14.79 -18.21 8.27
C ASN A 206 15.07 -19.36 7.28
N ASN A 207 14.05 -19.80 6.54
CA ASN A 207 14.18 -20.84 5.53
C ASN A 207 14.77 -20.34 4.20
N GLY A 208 14.98 -19.04 4.04
CA GLY A 208 15.48 -18.43 2.80
C GLY A 208 14.50 -18.53 1.63
N SER A 209 13.21 -18.76 1.90
CA SER A 209 12.15 -18.81 0.88
C SER A 209 11.86 -17.43 0.29
N VAL A 210 12.16 -16.37 1.04
CA VAL A 210 12.05 -14.97 0.62
C VAL A 210 13.29 -14.19 1.04
N GLU A 211 13.61 -13.15 0.28
CA GLU A 211 14.72 -12.25 0.60
C GLU A 211 14.21 -11.09 1.48
N TRP A 212 14.94 -10.80 2.56
CA TRP A 212 14.62 -9.69 3.45
C TRP A 212 14.51 -8.35 2.70
N GLU A 213 15.42 -8.10 1.75
CA GLU A 213 15.44 -6.86 0.98
C GLU A 213 14.17 -6.67 0.13
N GLY A 214 13.68 -7.75 -0.49
CA GLY A 214 12.44 -7.71 -1.27
C GLY A 214 11.23 -7.35 -0.41
N LEU A 215 11.15 -7.95 0.78
CA LEU A 215 10.09 -7.69 1.74
C LEU A 215 10.15 -6.25 2.29
N ALA A 216 11.35 -5.77 2.66
CA ALA A 216 11.56 -4.41 3.14
C ALA A 216 11.17 -3.36 2.09
N ARG A 217 11.55 -3.57 0.82
CA ARG A 217 11.15 -2.68 -0.29
C ARG A 217 9.63 -2.67 -0.50
N ASN A 218 8.96 -3.81 -0.37
CA ASN A 218 7.50 -3.86 -0.45
C ASN A 218 6.82 -3.12 0.71
N VAL A 219 7.35 -3.28 1.94
CA VAL A 219 6.86 -2.59 3.15
C VAL A 219 6.95 -1.08 2.98
N GLU A 220 8.08 -0.57 2.48
CA GLU A 220 8.26 0.86 2.20
C GLU A 220 7.36 1.33 1.06
N TYR A 221 7.34 0.59 -0.06
CA TYR A 221 6.54 0.94 -1.22
C TYR A 221 5.04 1.03 -0.92
N LEU A 222 4.51 0.11 -0.12
CA LEU A 222 3.10 0.11 0.29
C LEU A 222 2.83 1.07 1.46
N GLY A 223 3.86 1.69 2.04
CA GLY A 223 3.73 2.53 3.22
C GLY A 223 3.02 1.80 4.37
N LEU A 224 3.53 0.61 4.71
CA LEU A 224 2.97 -0.21 5.80
C LEU A 224 3.30 0.38 7.18
N SER A 225 2.55 -0.04 8.19
CA SER A 225 2.69 0.46 9.56
C SER A 225 4.09 0.23 10.16
N ALA A 226 4.41 1.00 11.19
CA ALA A 226 5.70 0.88 11.87
C ALA A 226 5.95 -0.50 12.51
N GLU A 227 4.88 -1.23 12.84
CA GLU A 227 4.96 -2.55 13.49
C GLU A 227 5.77 -3.55 12.64
N ILE A 228 5.43 -3.70 11.36
CA ILE A 228 6.15 -4.61 10.48
C ILE A 228 7.58 -4.11 10.21
N LYS A 229 7.79 -2.79 10.15
CA LYS A 229 9.14 -2.20 9.98
C LYS A 229 10.04 -2.52 11.17
N VAL A 230 9.52 -2.36 12.40
CA VAL A 230 10.25 -2.67 13.64
C VAL A 230 10.59 -4.16 13.69
N PHE A 231 9.65 -5.04 13.34
CA PHE A 231 9.91 -6.47 13.23
C PHE A 231 11.05 -6.78 12.24
N LEU A 232 10.99 -6.24 11.01
CA LEU A 232 12.01 -6.48 10.00
C LEU A 232 13.38 -5.93 10.39
N GLY A 233 13.42 -4.78 11.06
CA GLY A 233 14.66 -4.20 11.58
C GLY A 233 15.30 -5.07 12.67
N ARG A 234 14.49 -5.56 13.61
CA ARG A 234 14.95 -6.48 14.67
C ARG A 234 15.47 -7.79 14.09
N TRP A 235 14.71 -8.41 13.19
CA TRP A 235 15.12 -9.65 12.53
C TRP A 235 16.45 -9.49 11.78
N TYR A 236 16.62 -8.39 11.03
CA TYR A 236 17.86 -8.12 10.30
C TYR A 236 19.07 -7.91 11.22
N ALA A 237 18.90 -7.18 12.32
CA ALA A 237 19.96 -7.00 13.31
C ALA A 237 20.40 -8.34 13.91
N SER A 238 19.44 -9.17 14.34
CA SER A 238 19.71 -10.51 14.86
C SER A 238 20.43 -11.40 13.84
N TRP A 239 20.00 -11.37 12.58
CA TRP A 239 20.65 -12.10 11.48
C TRP A 239 22.11 -11.66 11.26
N LEU A 240 22.37 -10.34 11.29
CA LEU A 240 23.73 -9.80 11.16
C LEU A 240 24.65 -10.22 12.32
N HIS A 241 24.12 -10.24 13.55
CA HIS A 241 24.87 -10.71 14.72
C HIS A 241 25.16 -12.21 14.65
N ALA A 242 24.21 -13.04 14.21
CA ALA A 242 24.42 -14.47 14.01
C ALA A 242 25.52 -14.74 12.97
N GLN A 243 25.56 -13.95 11.89
CA GLN A 243 26.58 -14.09 10.85
C GLN A 243 27.97 -13.64 11.32
N ARG A 244 28.06 -12.66 12.23
CA ARG A 244 29.31 -12.18 12.83
C ARG A 244 29.83 -13.06 13.97
N GLY A 245 28.93 -13.72 14.71
CA GLY A 245 29.26 -14.59 15.85
C GLY A 245 29.81 -15.97 15.47
N GLY A 246 29.68 -16.39 14.20
CA GLY A 246 30.13 -17.72 13.72
C GLY A 246 31.64 -17.94 13.63
N ARG A 247 32.49 -17.04 14.15
CA ARG A 247 33.96 -17.17 14.05
C ARG A 247 34.75 -16.96 15.34
N TYR A 248 34.11 -16.96 16.50
CA TYR A 248 34.83 -16.98 17.77
C TYR A 248 34.25 -18.04 18.69
N THR A 249 34.75 -19.28 18.54
CA THR A 249 35.01 -20.10 19.73
C THR A 249 36.19 -19.44 20.45
N SER A 250 35.92 -18.51 21.34
CA SER A 250 36.89 -18.11 22.34
C SER A 250 36.14 -17.93 23.63
N ASP A 251 36.27 -18.96 24.47
CA ASP A 251 36.04 -18.90 25.89
C ASP A 251 36.59 -17.57 26.42
N GLY A 252 35.71 -16.77 27.02
CA GLY A 252 35.99 -15.41 27.42
C GLY A 252 34.77 -14.87 28.14
N GLU A 253 34.57 -15.35 29.35
CA GLU A 253 33.76 -14.69 30.37
C GLU A 253 34.11 -13.20 30.37
N SER A 254 33.17 -12.33 30.04
CA SER A 254 33.27 -10.93 30.37
C SER A 254 31.88 -10.41 30.70
N ASP A 255 31.72 -10.16 32.00
CA ASP A 255 30.71 -9.33 32.62
C ASP A 255 30.62 -7.94 31.96
N ASP A 256 29.45 -7.33 32.17
CA ASP A 256 29.15 -5.90 32.19
C ASP A 256 29.31 -5.10 30.88
N ASP A 257 28.19 -4.56 30.39
CA ASP A 257 27.97 -3.10 30.38
C ASP A 257 26.60 -2.75 29.73
N GLU A 258 25.63 -2.44 30.60
CA GLU A 258 24.39 -1.73 30.28
C GLU A 258 24.73 -0.28 29.93
N ALA A 259 24.93 0.04 28.65
CA ALA A 259 25.08 1.42 28.19
C ALA A 259 23.74 1.98 27.68
N ASP A 260 22.88 2.32 28.64
CA ASP A 260 21.71 3.16 28.48
C ASP A 260 22.12 4.52 27.91
N THR A 261 21.86 4.75 26.61
CA THR A 261 22.20 6.01 25.93
C THR A 261 20.98 6.92 25.93
N GLU A 262 20.65 7.48 27.09
CA GLU A 262 19.74 8.61 27.19
C GLU A 262 20.40 9.86 26.59
N THR A 263 19.99 10.21 25.38
CA THR A 263 20.48 11.40 24.68
C THR A 263 19.69 12.61 25.17
N VAL A 264 20.12 13.22 26.27
CA VAL A 264 19.61 14.50 26.76
C VAL A 264 20.04 15.63 25.81
N TYR A 265 19.07 16.15 25.05
CA TYR A 265 19.21 17.39 24.30
C TYR A 265 19.22 18.57 25.29
N TYR A 266 20.37 19.22 25.44
CA TYR A 266 20.46 20.54 26.06
C TYR A 266 19.97 21.57 25.03
N SER A 267 18.76 22.11 25.24
CA SER A 267 18.32 23.38 24.66
C SER A 267 18.91 24.51 25.50
N ASP A 268 19.79 25.28 24.90
CA ASP A 268 20.39 26.49 25.45
C ASP A 268 19.46 27.67 25.08
N ASP A 269 18.47 27.93 25.94
CA ASP A 269 17.63 29.13 25.88
C ASP A 269 18.25 30.18 26.82
N GLU A 270 19.07 31.08 26.26
CA GLU A 270 19.51 32.30 26.95
C GLU A 270 18.35 33.29 27.06
N GLU A 271 17.70 33.31 28.22
CA GLU A 271 16.80 34.37 28.67
C GLU A 271 17.63 35.41 29.48
N SER A 272 17.70 36.65 28.99
CA SER A 272 18.08 37.79 29.82
C SER A 272 17.12 38.95 29.59
N ASP A 273 16.28 39.16 30.59
CA ASP A 273 15.56 40.39 30.92
C ASP A 273 16.50 41.62 30.90
N ASP A 274 16.00 42.80 30.50
CA ASP A 274 15.68 43.84 31.49
C ASP A 274 15.03 45.13 30.93
N ALA A 275 14.21 45.71 31.82
CA ALA A 275 13.76 47.10 31.96
C ALA A 275 12.67 47.68 31.03
N ALA A 276 11.47 47.72 31.61
CA ALA A 276 10.37 48.61 31.30
C ALA A 276 10.71 50.09 31.52
N ASP A 277 10.17 50.98 30.68
CA ASP A 277 9.70 52.29 31.15
C ASP A 277 8.41 52.70 30.43
N THR A 278 7.39 52.86 31.26
CA THR A 278 6.05 53.35 30.92
C THR A 278 6.02 54.87 31.03
N SER A 279 5.63 55.58 29.97
CA SER A 279 4.76 56.77 30.10
C SER A 279 4.25 57.35 28.76
N ARG A 280 2.94 57.17 28.54
CA ARG A 280 1.94 58.22 28.29
C ARG A 280 2.35 59.44 27.44
N GLN A 281 1.74 59.61 26.25
CA GLN A 281 0.69 60.63 25.94
C GLN A 281 0.54 60.88 24.43
N LEU A 282 -0.60 60.42 23.90
CA LEU A 282 -1.58 61.04 22.97
C LEU A 282 -1.16 61.94 21.76
N PRO A 283 -2.04 62.00 20.73
CA PRO A 283 -1.72 62.36 19.35
C PRO A 283 -1.96 63.84 19.02
N ARG A 284 -1.38 64.33 17.91
CA ARG A 284 -1.98 65.38 17.07
C ARG A 284 -1.23 65.63 15.74
N THR A 285 -1.92 65.30 14.66
CA THR A 285 -2.26 66.12 13.47
C THR A 285 -1.40 67.32 13.02
N LEU A 286 -1.22 67.40 11.68
CA LEU A 286 -1.06 68.58 10.79
C LEU A 286 0.14 69.50 11.07
N ILE A 287 0.97 69.90 10.10
CA ILE A 287 0.75 70.46 8.75
C ILE A 287 1.87 69.99 7.82
#